data_AF-A0A2G2G9S5-F1
#
_entry.id   AF-A0A2G2G9S5-F1
#
_cell.length_a   1.000
_cell.length_b   1.000
_cell.length_c   1.000
_cell.angle_alpha   90.00
_cell.angle_beta   90.00
_cell.angle_gamma   90.00
#
_symmetry.space_group_name_H-M   'P 1'
#
loop_
_entity.id
_entity.type
_entity.pdbx_description
1 polymer ?
#
loop_
_entity_poly.entity_id
_entity_poly.type
_entity_poly.pdbx_seq_one_letter_code
_entity_poly.pdbx_strand_id
1 'polypeptide(L)' 'MAKNQTLKIGKLPDKTPVKLGITVTPDLKRDLERYTQVYEAAYGETASVAELVPSMLSAFLASDAGFKKALKVPTP' A
#
# COMPACT_ATOMS: atom_id res chain seq x y z
N MET A 1 -34.91 -28.14 -3.99
CA MET A 1 -34.21 -28.26 -2.69
C MET A 1 -32.70 -28.15 -2.94
N ALA A 2 -32.11 -26.96 -2.83
CA ALA A 2 -30.66 -26.80 -2.77
C ALA A 2 -30.33 -26.22 -1.40
N LYS A 3 -29.55 -26.97 -0.62
CA LYS A 3 -29.08 -26.54 0.71
C LYS A 3 -28.01 -25.46 0.49
N ASN A 4 -28.32 -24.19 0.73
CA ASN A 4 -27.32 -23.14 0.77
C ASN A 4 -26.45 -23.34 2.02
N GLN A 5 -25.29 -23.96 1.84
CA GLN A 5 -24.28 -24.11 2.89
C GLN A 5 -23.81 -22.72 3.32
N THR A 6 -24.26 -22.26 4.48
CA THR A 6 -23.77 -21.04 5.13
C THR A 6 -22.34 -21.28 5.59
N LEU A 7 -21.37 -20.92 4.76
CA LEU A 7 -19.97 -20.88 5.16
C LEU A 7 -19.82 -19.80 6.24
N LYS A 8 -19.23 -20.16 7.38
CA LYS A 8 -18.89 -19.21 8.48
C LYS A 8 -17.81 -18.21 8.07
N ILE A 9 -17.12 -18.48 6.96
CA ILE A 9 -16.20 -17.56 6.33
C ILE A 9 -16.90 -16.95 5.12
N GLY A 10 -16.99 -15.61 5.11
CA GLY A 10 -17.39 -14.89 3.91
C GLY A 10 -16.37 -15.12 2.80
N LYS A 11 -16.71 -14.69 1.58
CA LYS A 11 -15.77 -14.70 0.45
C LYS A 11 -14.46 -14.01 0.89
N LEU A 12 -13.33 -14.67 0.64
CA LEU A 12 -12.02 -14.07 0.91
C LEU A 12 -11.90 -12.74 0.16
N PRO A 13 -11.26 -11.72 0.77
CA PRO A 13 -11.08 -10.45 0.10
C PRO A 13 -10.32 -10.67 -1.21
N ASP A 14 -10.67 -9.88 -2.22
CA ASP A 14 -9.92 -9.85 -3.47
C ASP A 14 -8.48 -9.41 -3.15
N LYS A 15 -7.51 -10.26 -3.49
CA LYS A 15 -6.07 -10.02 -3.29
C LYS A 15 -5.37 -9.72 -4.61
N THR A 16 -6.11 -9.52 -5.69
CA THR A 16 -5.54 -9.24 -7.01
C THR A 16 -4.77 -7.92 -6.94
N PRO A 17 -3.46 -7.91 -7.23
CA PRO A 17 -2.70 -6.67 -7.26
C PRO A 17 -3.27 -5.74 -8.33
N VAL A 18 -3.57 -4.50 -7.95
CA VAL A 18 -4.06 -3.47 -8.88
C VAL A 18 -2.89 -2.59 -9.29
N LYS A 19 -2.64 -2.48 -10.60
CA LYS A 19 -1.64 -1.55 -11.13
C LYS A 19 -2.16 -0.12 -11.04
N LEU A 20 -1.43 0.74 -10.32
CA LEU A 20 -1.71 2.17 -10.24
C LEU A 20 -0.65 2.96 -11.01
N GLY A 21 -1.06 3.67 -12.06
CA GLY A 21 -0.19 4.63 -12.76
C GLY A 21 -0.30 6.01 -12.11
N ILE A 22 0.83 6.60 -11.71
CA ILE A 22 0.88 7.94 -11.11
C ILE A 22 1.84 8.83 -11.89
N THR A 23 1.54 10.13 -11.95
CA THR A 23 2.48 11.15 -12.38
C THR A 23 3.02 11.85 -11.15
N VAL A 24 4.34 11.97 -11.05
CA VAL A 24 5.03 12.64 -9.94
C VAL A 24 5.84 13.81 -10.47
N THR A 25 6.11 14.78 -9.59
CA THR A 25 7.00 15.89 -9.94
C THR A 25 8.44 15.38 -10.12
N PRO A 26 9.27 16.08 -10.90
CA PRO A 26 10.69 15.72 -11.06
C PRO A 26 11.44 15.65 -9.72
N ASP A 27 11.10 16.52 -8.77
CA ASP A 27 11.76 16.55 -7.46
C ASP A 27 11.38 15.32 -6.63
N LEU A 28 10.10 14.94 -6.61
CA LEU A 28 9.67 13.71 -5.93
C LEU A 28 10.33 12.47 -6.55
N LYS A 29 10.47 12.40 -7.89
CA LYS A 29 11.22 11.32 -8.54
C LYS A 29 12.66 11.24 -8.00
N ARG A 30 13.36 12.37 -7.95
CA ARG A 30 14.76 12.43 -7.47
C ARG A 30 14.89 11.97 -6.02
N ASP A 31 13.96 12.38 -5.17
CA ASP A 31 13.98 11.97 -3.77
C ASP A 31 13.68 10.48 -3.58
N LEU A 32 12.78 9.91 -4.39
CA LEU A 32 12.54 8.47 -4.42
C LEU A 32 13.78 7.68 -4.87
N GLU A 33 14.51 8.17 -5.87
CA GLU A 33 15.77 7.56 -6.33
C GLU A 33 16.90 7.68 -5.28
N ARG A 34 16.95 8.77 -4.51
CA ARG A 34 17.88 8.86 -3.38
C ARG A 34 17.50 7.89 -2.28
N TYR A 35 16.20 7.71 -2.03
CA TYR A 35 15.74 6.78 -1.02
C TYR A 35 16.19 5.34 -1.33
N THR A 36 16.17 4.91 -2.60
CA THR A 36 16.65 3.56 -2.95
C THR A 36 18.13 3.38 -2.63
N GLN A 37 18.96 4.42 -2.83
CA GLN A 37 20.38 4.39 -2.46
C GLN A 37 20.58 4.29 -0.95
N VAL A 38 19.79 5.03 -0.17
CA VAL A 38 19.81 4.94 1.30
C VAL A 38 19.35 3.57 1.78
N TYR A 39 18.32 2.99 1.15
CA TYR A 39 17.84 1.65 1.47
C TYR A 39 18.92 0.60 1.23
N GLU A 40 19.57 0.63 0.06
CA GLU A 40 20.67 -0.28 -0.26
C GLU A 40 21.84 -0.12 0.71
N ALA A 41 22.23 1.11 1.04
CA ALA A 41 23.29 1.36 2.01
C ALA A 41 22.95 0.85 3.42
N ALA A 42 21.68 0.88 3.81
CA ALA A 42 21.22 0.45 5.14
C ALA A 42 21.06 -1.08 5.26
N TYR A 43 20.62 -1.75 4.19
CA TYR A 43 20.24 -3.16 4.24
C TYR A 43 21.10 -4.08 3.35
N GLY A 44 21.98 -3.52 2.53
CA GLY A 44 22.80 -4.27 1.55
C GLY A 44 21.98 -4.88 0.41
N GLU A 45 20.71 -4.47 0.26
CA GLU A 45 19.79 -5.00 -0.75
C GLU A 45 19.34 -3.88 -1.69
N THR A 46 19.50 -4.12 -2.98
CA THR A 46 19.02 -3.21 -4.03
C THR A 46 17.51 -3.36 -4.20
N ALA A 47 16.78 -2.25 -4.15
CA ALA A 47 15.36 -2.21 -4.47
C ALA A 47 15.05 -1.02 -5.37
N SER A 48 14.16 -1.22 -6.35
CA SER A 48 13.66 -0.15 -7.20
C SER A 48 12.62 0.72 -6.48
N VAL A 49 12.39 1.93 -6.99
CA VAL A 49 11.31 2.80 -6.52
C VAL A 49 9.96 2.07 -6.58
N ALA A 50 9.70 1.30 -7.63
CA ALA A 50 8.43 0.59 -7.80
C ALA A 50 8.21 -0.50 -6.74
N GLU A 51 9.28 -1.09 -6.21
CA GLU A 51 9.22 -2.09 -5.14
C GLU A 51 9.04 -1.44 -3.76
N LEU A 52 9.65 -0.27 -3.54
CA LEU A 52 9.57 0.43 -2.26
C LEU A 52 8.26 1.24 -2.09
N VAL A 53 7.72 1.83 -3.16
CA VAL A 53 6.55 2.71 -3.11
C VAL A 53 5.32 2.05 -2.46
N PRO A 54 4.94 0.79 -2.78
CA PRO A 54 3.81 0.14 -2.10
C PRO A 54 3.99 0.06 -0.58
N SER A 55 5.20 -0.28 -0.13
CA SER A 55 5.54 -0.36 1.30
C SER A 55 5.53 1.02 1.96
N MET A 56 6.07 2.05 1.29
CA MET A 56 6.04 3.44 1.77
C MET A 56 4.62 3.97 1.93
N LEU A 57 3.75 3.75 0.93
CA LEU A 57 2.35 4.18 0.96
C LEU A 57 1.56 3.43 2.05
N SER A 58 1.81 2.13 2.20
CA SER A 58 1.21 1.33 3.28
C SER A 58 1.61 1.87 4.65
N ALA A 59 2.90 2.12 4.88
CA ALA A 59 3.40 2.70 6.12
C ALA A 59 2.83 4.10 6.38
N PHE A 60 2.74 4.94 5.36
CA PHE A 60 2.14 6.27 5.46
C PHE A 60 0.69 6.20 5.92
N LEU A 61 -0.16 5.44 5.22
CA LEU A 61 -1.59 5.26 5.60
C LEU A 61 -1.74 4.63 6.98
N ALA A 62 -0.85 3.68 7.32
CA ALA A 62 -0.82 3.06 8.64
C ALA A 62 -0.30 4.02 9.74
N SER A 63 0.34 5.13 9.40
CA SER A 63 0.79 6.14 10.38
C SER A 63 -0.23 7.28 10.57
N ASP A 64 -1.06 7.55 9.57
CA ASP A 64 -2.01 8.66 9.58
C ASP A 64 -3.20 8.40 10.53
N ALA A 65 -3.16 9.03 11.71
CA ALA A 65 -4.22 8.93 12.70
C ALA A 65 -5.54 9.60 12.26
N GLY A 66 -5.47 10.65 11.44
CA GLY A 66 -6.64 11.32 10.88
C GLY A 66 -7.38 10.40 9.92
N PHE A 67 -6.63 9.77 9.00
CA PHE A 67 -7.14 8.75 8.10
C PHE A 67 -7.77 7.57 8.86
N LYS A 68 -7.08 7.03 9.87
CA LYS A 68 -7.62 5.95 10.71
C LYS A 68 -8.90 6.31 11.44
N LYS A 69 -9.03 7.56 11.91
CA LYS A 69 -10.26 8.05 12.54
C LYS A 69 -11.39 8.14 11.52
N ALA A 70 -11.12 8.67 10.32
CA ALA A 70 -12.10 8.78 9.24
C ALA A 70 -12.65 7.40 8.83
N LEU A 71 -11.82 6.35 8.77
CA LEU A 71 -12.28 4.99 8.48
C LEU A 71 -13.23 4.39 9.53
N LYS A 72 -13.18 4.87 10.78
CA LYS A 72 -14.04 4.39 11.88
C LYS A 72 -15.37 5.12 11.94
N VAL A 73 -15.45 6.31 11.37
CA VAL A 73 -16.70 7.06 11.27
C VAL A 73 -17.44 6.50 10.05
N PRO A 74 -18.62 5.88 10.20
CA PRO A 74 -19.46 5.58 9.05
C PRO A 74 -19.74 6.89 8.35
N THR A 75 -19.34 7.00 7.08
CA THR A 75 -19.77 8.11 6.23
C THR A 75 -21.30 8.18 6.30
N PRO A 76 -21.93 9.33 6.61
CA PRO A 76 -23.38 9.44 6.63
C PRO A 76 -24.02 9.14 5.28
#